data_AF-A0A0L8IE84-F1
#
_entry.id   AF-A0A0L8IE84-F1
#
_cell.length_a   1.000
_cell.length_b   1.000
_cell.length_c   1.000
_cell.angle_alpha   90.00
_cell.angle_beta   90.00
_cell.angle_gamma   90.00
#
_symmetry.space_group_name_H-M   'P 1'
#
loop_
_entity.id
_entity.type
_entity.pdbx_description
1 polymer ?
#
loop_
_entity_poly.entity_id
_entity_poly.type
_entity_poly.pdbx_seq_one_letter_code
_entity_poly.pdbx_strand_id
1 'polypeptide(L)'
;MTENTAKDLILDIIGRLRSRKARPDFENICHMASRKHGLSLKETEEMMSKLVQENIVIRVTYKGRTSYRNAAKCSKTRMHAELLNKKAATKL
;
A
#
# COMPACT_ATOMS: atom_id res chain seq x y z
N MET A 1 20.24 7.99 -13.74
CA MET A 1 18.81 8.15 -13.46
C MET A 1 18.21 6.76 -13.44
N THR A 2 17.89 6.21 -12.27
CA THR A 2 17.21 4.90 -12.19
C THR A 2 15.76 5.12 -12.58
N GLU A 3 15.32 4.45 -13.64
CA GLU A 3 13.90 4.31 -13.94
C GLU A 3 13.22 3.66 -12.73
N ASN A 4 12.44 4.44 -11.98
CA ASN A 4 11.73 3.91 -10.82
C ASN A 4 10.55 3.09 -11.33
N THR A 5 10.51 1.81 -10.97
CA THR A 5 9.38 0.95 -11.31
C THR A 5 8.10 1.47 -10.66
N ALA A 6 6.94 1.18 -11.25
CA ALA A 6 5.65 1.54 -10.67
C ALA A 6 5.50 1.07 -9.20
N LYS A 7 6.11 -0.07 -8.86
CA LYS A 7 6.21 -0.57 -7.49
C LYS A 7 6.92 0.40 -6.55
N ASP A 8 8.11 0.87 -6.92
CA ASP A 8 8.91 1.79 -6.10
C ASP A 8 8.18 3.12 -5.89
N LEU A 9 7.50 3.61 -6.92
CA LEU A 9 6.70 4.83 -6.87
C LEU A 9 5.55 4.71 -5.86
N ILE A 10 4.78 3.61 -5.90
CA ILE A 10 3.67 3.39 -4.97
C ILE A 10 4.16 3.25 -3.51
N LEU A 11 5.26 2.54 -3.28
CA LEU A 11 5.84 2.39 -1.93
C LEU A 11 6.34 3.71 -1.37
N ASP A 12 6.94 4.54 -2.23
CA ASP A 12 7.38 5.88 -1.86
C ASP A 12 6.18 6.81 -1.58
N ILE A 13 5.12 6.78 -2.39
CA ILE A 13 3.88 7.53 -2.13
C ILE A 13 3.29 7.16 -0.76
N ILE A 14 3.16 5.87 -0.44
CA ILE A 14 2.69 5.42 0.87
C ILE A 14 3.57 5.98 2.00
N GLY A 15 4.90 5.98 1.81
CA GLY A 15 5.86 6.57 2.73
C GLY A 15 5.64 8.08 2.94
N ARG A 16 5.49 8.84 1.84
CA ARG A 16 5.25 10.29 1.87
C ARG A 16 3.90 10.65 2.49
N LEU A 17 2.84 9.87 2.22
CA LEU A 17 1.54 10.05 2.86
C LEU A 17 1.66 9.89 4.38
N ARG A 18 2.39 8.86 4.84
CA ARG A 18 2.66 8.66 6.26
C ARG A 18 3.47 9.79 6.89
N SER A 19 4.52 10.27 6.24
CA SER A 19 5.39 11.32 6.82
C SER A 19 4.65 12.64 7.01
N ARG A 20 3.73 12.98 6.09
CA ARG A 20 2.86 14.18 6.21
C ARG A 20 1.59 13.96 7.03
N LYS A 21 1.44 12.80 7.69
CA LYS A 21 0.25 12.39 8.47
C LYS A 21 -1.05 12.33 7.65
N ALA A 22 -0.96 12.23 6.33
CA ALA A 22 -2.09 11.96 5.45
C ALA A 22 -2.41 10.46 5.46
N ARG A 23 -3.66 10.11 5.18
CA ARG A 23 -4.09 8.72 5.13
C ARG A 23 -3.56 8.06 3.85
N PRO A 24 -2.84 6.93 3.92
CA PRO A 24 -2.48 6.15 2.75
C PRO A 24 -3.66 5.26 2.37
N ASP A 25 -4.78 5.87 1.95
CA ASP A 25 -5.89 5.16 1.32
C ASP A 25 -5.75 5.20 -0.20
N PHE A 26 -6.62 4.45 -0.88
CA PHE A 26 -6.52 4.26 -2.32
C PHE A 26 -6.66 5.58 -3.08
N GLU A 27 -7.63 6.42 -2.69
CA GLU A 27 -7.88 7.73 -3.30
C GLU A 27 -6.66 8.66 -3.20
N ASN A 28 -6.07 8.79 -2.00
CA ASN A 28 -4.89 9.63 -1.80
C ASN A 28 -3.66 9.09 -2.55
N ILE A 29 -3.53 7.76 -2.67
CA ILE A 29 -2.45 7.13 -3.42
C ILE A 29 -2.62 7.42 -4.91
N CYS A 30 -3.80 7.18 -5.49
CA CYS A 30 -4.10 7.46 -6.90
C CYS A 30 -3.91 8.93 -7.25
N HIS A 31 -4.41 9.84 -6.41
CA HIS A 31 -4.24 11.27 -6.63
C HIS A 31 -2.77 11.65 -6.70
N MET A 32 -1.94 11.14 -5.80
CA MET A 32 -0.50 11.41 -5.82
C MET A 32 0.21 10.70 -6.98
N ALA A 33 -0.17 9.48 -7.32
CA ALA A 33 0.41 8.67 -8.39
C ALA A 33 0.20 9.35 -9.74
N SER A 34 -1.03 9.78 -10.03
CA SER A 34 -1.36 10.54 -11.23
C SER A 34 -0.64 11.89 -11.25
N ARG A 35 -0.74 12.70 -10.18
CA ARG A 35 -0.16 14.04 -10.15
C ARG A 35 1.36 14.07 -10.26
N LYS A 36 2.07 13.12 -9.65
CA LYS A 36 3.55 13.14 -9.58
C LYS A 36 4.25 12.28 -10.62
N HIS A 37 3.59 11.22 -11.07
CA HIS A 37 4.23 10.18 -11.88
C HIS A 37 3.44 9.82 -13.14
N GLY A 38 2.28 10.44 -13.37
CA GLY A 38 1.46 10.17 -14.55
C GLY A 38 0.80 8.79 -14.55
N LEU A 39 0.84 8.05 -13.43
CA LEU A 39 0.22 6.73 -13.33
C LEU A 39 -1.31 6.88 -13.42
N SER A 40 -1.91 6.09 -14.31
CA SER A 40 -3.36 6.00 -14.40
C SER A 40 -3.96 5.30 -13.17
N LEU A 41 -5.27 5.46 -13.01
CA LEU A 41 -6.03 4.74 -11.99
C LEU A 41 -5.82 3.23 -12.13
N LYS A 42 -5.97 2.70 -13.35
CA LYS A 42 -5.84 1.27 -13.65
C LYS A 42 -4.45 0.73 -13.33
N GLU A 43 -3.38 1.43 -13.73
CA GLU A 43 -2.02 1.02 -13.40
C GLU A 43 -1.78 1.03 -11.88
N THR A 44 -2.33 2.01 -11.18
CA THR A 44 -2.26 2.10 -9.72
C THR A 44 -3.03 0.96 -9.05
N GLU A 45 -4.22 0.60 -9.55
CA GLU A 45 -5.03 -0.53 -9.06
C GLU A 45 -4.31 -1.85 -9.24
N GLU A 46 -3.82 -2.13 -10.45
CA GLU A 46 -3.10 -3.36 -10.78
C GLU A 46 -1.84 -3.50 -9.93
N MET A 47 -1.05 -2.42 -9.81
CA MET A 47 0.15 -2.42 -8.99
C MET A 47 -0.18 -2.60 -7.51
N MET A 48 -1.19 -1.90 -7.00
CA MET A 48 -1.61 -2.09 -5.61
C MET A 48 -2.10 -3.51 -5.33
N SER A 49 -2.87 -4.10 -6.25
CA SER A 49 -3.34 -5.48 -6.14
C SER A 49 -2.16 -6.46 -6.06
N LYS A 50 -1.18 -6.34 -6.97
CA LYS A 50 0.05 -7.15 -6.97
C LYS A 50 0.82 -7.00 -5.66
N LEU A 51 1.04 -5.78 -5.18
CA LEU A 51 1.77 -5.54 -3.92
C LEU A 51 1.07 -6.09 -2.69
N VAL A 52 -0.26 -6.13 -2.69
CA VAL A 52 -1.04 -6.76 -1.62
C VAL A 52 -0.95 -8.27 -1.69
N GLN A 53 -1.05 -8.86 -2.89
CA GLN A 53 -0.89 -10.30 -3.10
C GLN A 53 0.51 -10.79 -2.69
N GLU A 54 1.56 -10.03 -3.03
CA GLU A 54 2.96 -10.32 -2.67
C GLU A 54 3.29 -9.98 -1.20
N ASN A 55 2.32 -9.51 -0.40
CA ASN A 55 2.51 -9.09 0.99
C ASN A 55 3.55 -7.97 1.20
N ILE A 56 3.86 -7.20 0.15
CA ILE A 56 4.75 -6.04 0.23
C ILE A 56 4.00 -4.85 0.83
N VAL A 57 2.70 -4.75 0.54
CA VAL A 57 1.80 -3.77 1.14
C VAL A 57 0.64 -4.48 1.81
N ILE A 58 0.36 -4.14 3.07
CA ILE A 58 -0.78 -4.70 3.80
C ILE A 58 -1.95 -3.72 3.82
N ARG A 59 -3.15 -4.27 3.67
CA ARG A 59 -4.41 -3.55 3.94
C ARG A 59 -4.72 -3.67 5.42
N VAL A 60 -4.97 -2.53 6.07
CA VAL A 60 -5.39 -2.48 7.48
C VAL A 60 -6.62 -1.61 7.64
N THR A 61 -7.51 -2.02 8.53
CA THR A 61 -8.60 -1.17 8.98
C THR A 61 -8.11 -0.35 10.16
N TYR A 62 -8.13 0.98 10.02
CA TYR A 62 -7.71 1.90 11.08
C TYR A 62 -8.72 3.03 11.21
N LYS A 63 -9.31 3.18 12.41
CA LYS A 63 -10.40 4.13 12.67
C LYS A 63 -11.53 4.01 11.63
N GLY A 64 -11.99 2.78 11.40
CA GLY A 64 -13.15 2.48 10.54
C GLY A 64 -12.93 2.59 9.03
N ARG A 65 -11.72 2.91 8.55
CA ARG A 65 -11.43 3.01 7.11
C ARG A 65 -10.23 2.13 6.72
N THR A 66 -10.07 1.86 5.43
CA THR A 66 -8.90 1.15 4.89
C THR A 66 -7.66 2.06 4.86
N SER A 67 -6.50 1.48 5.09
CA SER A 67 -5.20 2.10 4.88
C SER A 67 -4.21 1.05 4.39
N TYR A 68 -3.29 1.48 3.54
CA TYR A 68 -2.22 0.68 2.98
C TYR A 68 -0.91 0.99 3.69
N ARG A 69 -0.13 -0.05 4.02
CA ARG A 69 1.17 0.13 4.69
C ARG A 69 2.23 -0.76 4.07
N ASN A 70 3.41 -0.21 3.85
CA ASN A 70 4.58 -1.00 3.48
C ASN A 70 4.91 -1.99 4.61
N ALA A 71 4.86 -3.29 4.31
CA ALA A 71 5.04 -4.38 5.27
C ALA A 71 6.44 -4.36 5.89
N ALA A 72 7.49 -4.10 5.09
CA ALA A 72 8.87 -4.06 5.55
C ALA A 72 9.13 -2.92 6.57
N LYS A 73 8.37 -1.83 6.50
CA LYS A 73 8.50 -0.65 7.39
C LYS A 73 7.51 -0.65 8.56
N CYS A 74 6.81 -1.75 8.82
CA CYS A 74 5.86 -1.86 9.92
C CYS A 74 6.45 -2.66 11.09
N SER A 75 7.20 -1.96 11.96
CA SER A 75 7.92 -2.54 13.12
C SER A 75 7.03 -3.29 14.14
N LYS A 76 5.77 -2.90 14.29
CA LYS A 76 4.80 -3.56 15.19
C LYS A 76 3.98 -4.68 14.54
N THR A 77 4.18 -4.95 13.24
CA THR A 77 3.27 -5.79 12.43
C THR A 77 3.92 -7.06 11.89
N ARG A 78 5.21 -7.34 12.15
CA ARG A 78 5.80 -8.62 11.74
C ARG A 78 5.04 -9.82 12.33
N MET A 79 4.56 -9.71 13.57
CA MET A 79 3.72 -10.73 14.22
C MET A 79 2.23 -10.64 13.82
N HIS A 80 1.68 -9.45 13.54
CA HIS A 80 0.23 -9.28 13.34
C HIS A 80 -0.22 -9.40 11.88
N ALA A 81 0.67 -9.11 10.90
CA ALA A 81 0.37 -9.28 9.46
C ALA A 81 0.23 -10.77 9.09
N GLU A 82 1.08 -11.65 9.63
CA GLU A 82 0.95 -13.10 9.48
C GLU A 82 -0.39 -13.62 10.01
N LEU A 83 -0.87 -13.10 11.14
CA LEU A 83 -2.16 -13.46 11.74
C LEU A 83 -3.36 -12.98 10.92
N LEU A 84 -3.32 -11.77 10.35
CA LEU A 84 -4.42 -11.23 9.54
C LEU A 84 -4.54 -11.94 8.18
N ASN A 85 -3.41 -12.30 7.56
CA ASN A 85 -3.42 -13.01 6.29
C ASN A 85 -3.84 -14.48 6.43
N LYS A 86 -3.44 -15.17 7.51
CA LYS A 86 -3.94 -16.53 7.80
C LYS A 86 -5.46 -16.54 7.93
N LYS A 87 -6.06 -15.58 8.64
CA LYS A 87 -7.54 -15.48 8.77
C LYS A 87 -8.27 -15.24 7.45
N ALA A 88 -7.65 -14.61 6.46
CA ALA A 88 -8.24 -14.45 5.13
C ALA A 88 -8.19 -15.77 4.32
N ALA A 89 -7.18 -16.61 4.55
CA ALA A 89 -7.01 -17.89 3.86
C ALA A 89 -7.79 -19.06 4.48
N THR A 90 -8.15 -19.00 5.77
CA THR A 90 -8.88 -20.08 6.49
C THR A 90 -10.41 -19.96 6.41
N LYS A 91 -10.96 -19.10 5.55
CA LYS A 91 -12.41 -19.00 5.31
C LYS A 91 -12.77 -19.86 4.08
N LEU A 92 -12.73 -21.17 4.27
CA LEU A 92 -13.35 -22.20 3.43
C LEU A 92 -14.36 -22.96 4.29
#